data_AF-A0A5W8X8L5-F1
#
_entry.id   AF-A0A5W8X8L5-F1
#
_cell.length_a   1.000
_cell.length_b   1.000
_cell.length_c   1.000
_cell.angle_alpha   90.00
_cell.angle_beta   90.00
_cell.angle_gamma   90.00
#
_symmetry.space_group_name_H-M   'P 1'
#
loop_
_entity.id
_entity.type
_entity.pdbx_description
1 polymer ?
#
loop_
_entity_poly.entity_id
_entity_poly.type
_entity_poly.pdbx_seq_one_letter_code
_entity_poly.pdbx_strand_id
1 'polypeptide(L)'
;ELLEKVDLTEDNASRLDEFSKEWQDANGKWNAMWGVKIEQTEDGRHYVAGLGLSMEDTPDGKASQFLVAADRIAFINPQNGNQIPGFVMQGDQIFMNEAFLKYLSAPTITSGGNPPAFSLTPDGRLAAKNADISGHINATSGALNNVVIAEDCTIHGTLRAERILGDIVKAVGKEFPYFREPSTGAKRYASGTLTVQIDDDQSFDRQIIIPPINFQGSYYGRNDTNDTWDECTLEVRRNGALIYSGTSSSIPESYGATLDMPAGGGIVTLTFSVSTRGNSTGWPNSRISDLILMVVKKSTAGIRIS
;
A
#
# COMPACT_ATOMS: atom_id res chain seq x y z
N GLU A 1 54.71 -1.26 33.80
CA GLU A 1 56.19 -1.36 33.82
C GLU A 1 56.76 -1.73 32.43
N LEU A 2 56.26 -1.10 31.35
CA LEU A 2 56.73 -1.31 29.96
C LEU A 2 57.12 0.01 29.27
N LEU A 3 57.17 1.08 30.06
CA LEU A 3 57.44 2.46 29.62
C LEU A 3 58.24 3.16 30.72
N GLU A 4 59.40 2.63 31.09
CA GLU A 4 60.29 3.36 31.99
C GLU A 4 61.72 3.40 31.46
N LYS A 5 62.22 4.64 31.48
CA LYS A 5 63.54 5.15 31.11
C LYS A 5 63.82 5.27 29.61
N VAL A 6 63.89 6.51 29.15
CA VAL A 6 65.15 7.14 28.67
C VAL A 6 65.02 8.66 28.81
N ASP A 7 66.06 9.33 29.33
CA ASP A 7 66.25 10.79 29.27
C ASP A 7 66.65 11.21 27.83
N LEU A 8 65.95 12.18 27.26
CA LEU A 8 66.27 12.74 25.94
C LEU A 8 67.06 14.04 26.11
N THR A 9 68.12 14.19 25.33
CA THR A 9 68.81 15.48 25.17
C THR A 9 68.22 16.22 23.98
N GLU A 10 68.08 17.54 24.14
CA GLU A 10 67.55 18.48 23.17
C GLU A 10 68.35 18.41 21.86
N ASP A 11 67.72 17.91 20.80
CA ASP A 11 67.87 18.31 19.39
C ASP A 11 67.36 17.18 18.48
N ASN A 12 66.16 17.32 17.92
CA ASN A 12 65.66 16.68 16.68
C ASN A 12 66.21 15.29 16.27
N ALA A 13 66.40 14.37 17.21
CA ALA A 13 66.97 13.05 16.93
C ALA A 13 65.85 12.04 16.61
N SER A 14 65.89 11.47 15.41
CA SER A 14 65.12 10.26 15.07
C SER A 14 65.89 9.01 15.52
N ARG A 15 65.29 8.16 16.35
CA ARG A 15 65.87 6.92 16.88
C ARG A 15 65.08 5.70 16.39
N LEU A 16 65.77 4.66 15.94
CA LEU A 16 65.20 3.37 15.56
C LEU A 16 65.60 2.32 16.61
N ASP A 17 64.62 1.63 17.19
CA ASP A 17 64.81 0.50 18.11
C ASP A 17 64.08 -0.74 17.56
N GLU A 18 64.77 -1.87 17.49
CA GLU A 18 64.22 -3.18 17.14
C GLU A 18 64.26 -4.09 18.38
N PHE A 19 63.22 -4.90 18.59
CA PHE A 19 63.19 -5.87 19.67
C PHE A 19 62.54 -7.18 19.25
N SER A 20 63.03 -8.28 19.81
CA SER A 20 62.50 -9.63 19.64
C SER A 20 62.52 -10.34 20.99
N LYS A 21 61.43 -11.03 21.32
CA LYS A 21 61.30 -11.76 22.59
C LYS A 21 60.47 -13.02 22.43
N GLU A 22 60.96 -14.09 23.02
CA GLU A 22 60.27 -15.37 23.16
C GLU A 22 60.17 -15.70 24.65
N TRP A 23 59.03 -16.22 25.09
CA TRP A 23 58.86 -16.64 26.48
C TRP A 23 57.78 -17.71 26.63
N GLN A 24 57.86 -18.46 27.72
CA GLN A 24 56.86 -19.45 28.12
C GLN A 24 56.10 -18.92 29.35
N ASP A 25 54.76 -18.99 29.34
CA ASP A 25 53.95 -18.55 30.47
C ASP A 25 53.94 -19.55 31.64
N ALA A 26 53.30 -19.19 32.75
CA ALA A 26 53.20 -20.03 33.94
C ALA A 26 52.43 -21.36 33.73
N ASN A 27 51.73 -21.49 32.60
CA ASN A 27 50.96 -22.68 32.21
C ASN A 27 51.68 -23.51 31.12
N GLY A 28 52.94 -23.19 30.79
CA GLY A 28 53.73 -23.92 29.81
C GLY A 28 53.47 -23.52 28.35
N LYS A 29 52.76 -22.41 28.11
CA LYS A 29 52.43 -21.96 26.76
C LYS A 29 53.49 -21.02 26.17
N TRP A 30 53.89 -21.27 24.93
CA TRP A 30 54.90 -20.47 24.21
C TRP A 30 54.31 -19.27 23.48
N ASN A 31 54.96 -18.12 23.65
CA ASN A 31 54.63 -16.84 23.02
C ASN A 31 55.88 -16.22 22.40
N ALA A 32 55.69 -15.48 21.31
CA ALA A 32 56.76 -14.76 20.61
C ALA A 32 56.28 -13.39 20.15
N MET A 33 57.18 -12.40 20.17
CA MET A 33 56.94 -11.05 19.68
C MET A 33 58.18 -10.50 19.00
N TRP A 34 58.00 -9.86 17.85
CA TRP A 34 59.01 -9.06 17.16
C TRP A 34 58.41 -7.68 16.85
N GLY A 35 59.20 -6.62 16.97
CA GLY A 35 58.74 -5.30 16.60
C GLY A 35 59.86 -4.29 16.35
N VAL A 36 59.49 -3.24 15.63
CA VAL A 36 60.35 -2.11 15.28
C VAL A 36 59.65 -0.85 15.72
N LYS A 37 60.38 0.09 16.32
CA LYS A 37 59.90 1.39 16.80
C LYS A 37 60.83 2.49 16.29
N ILE A 38 60.24 3.56 15.78
CA ILE A 38 60.93 4.79 15.38
C ILE A 38 60.36 5.90 16.24
N GLU A 39 61.22 6.63 16.96
CA GLU A 39 60.84 7.80 17.74
C GLU A 39 61.54 9.03 17.20
N GLN A 40 60.85 10.16 17.12
CA GLN A 40 61.43 11.44 16.80
C GLN A 40 60.86 12.50 17.73
N THR A 41 61.70 13.41 18.23
CA THR A 41 61.23 14.56 18.99
C THR A 41 61.41 15.80 18.13
N GLU A 42 60.34 16.53 17.87
CA GLU A 42 60.37 17.79 17.10
C GLU A 42 59.55 18.83 17.87
N ASP A 43 60.13 20.01 18.14
CA ASP A 43 59.51 21.10 18.91
C ASP A 43 58.88 20.67 20.25
N GLY A 44 59.54 19.74 20.96
CA GLY A 44 59.07 19.18 22.23
C GLY A 44 57.90 18.20 22.11
N ARG A 45 57.50 17.80 20.89
CA ARG A 45 56.50 16.74 20.63
C ARG A 45 57.19 15.44 20.22
N HIS A 46 56.80 14.35 20.87
CA HIS A 46 57.29 13.01 20.55
C HIS A 46 56.38 12.34 19.51
N TYR A 47 56.95 11.97 18.38
CA TYR A 47 56.34 11.18 17.32
C TYR A 47 56.87 9.75 17.42
N VAL A 48 55.96 8.77 17.49
CA VAL A 48 56.33 7.35 17.57
C VAL A 48 55.61 6.60 16.47
N ALA A 49 56.36 5.89 15.63
CA ALA A 49 55.84 4.90 14.71
C ALA A 49 56.36 3.51 15.09
N GLY A 50 55.54 2.48 15.01
CA GLY A 50 55.98 1.12 15.30
C GLY A 50 55.15 0.03 14.63
N LEU A 51 55.79 -1.11 14.41
CA LEU A 51 55.19 -2.31 13.84
C LEU A 51 55.52 -3.49 14.75
N GLY A 52 54.53 -4.33 15.06
CA GLY A 52 54.69 -5.51 15.88
C GLY A 52 54.00 -6.73 15.27
N LEU A 53 54.67 -7.87 15.32
CA LEU A 53 54.13 -9.19 15.04
C LEU A 53 54.24 -10.02 16.30
N SER A 54 53.15 -10.65 16.72
CA SER A 54 53.17 -11.56 17.87
C SER A 54 52.30 -12.79 17.63
N MET A 55 52.59 -13.84 18.37
CA MET A 55 51.75 -15.03 18.45
C MET A 55 51.59 -15.39 19.92
N GLU A 56 50.33 -15.48 20.34
CA GLU A 56 49.93 -15.80 21.70
C GLU A 56 49.14 -17.10 21.75
N ASP A 57 49.34 -17.89 22.80
CA ASP A 57 48.57 -19.10 23.05
C ASP A 57 47.36 -18.83 23.93
N THR A 58 46.19 -18.66 23.32
CA THR A 58 44.93 -18.35 24.03
C THR A 58 44.16 -19.63 24.37
N PRO A 59 43.17 -19.60 25.29
CA PRO A 59 42.28 -20.74 25.53
C PRO A 59 41.56 -21.27 24.29
N ASP A 60 41.30 -20.40 23.31
CA ASP A 60 40.60 -20.73 22.06
C ASP A 60 41.54 -21.13 20.90
N GLY A 61 42.86 -21.22 21.17
CA GLY A 61 43.90 -21.59 20.21
C GLY A 61 45.01 -20.54 20.06
N LYS A 62 45.91 -20.74 19.09
CA LYS A 62 46.97 -19.77 18.77
C LYS A 62 46.37 -18.54 18.10
N ALA A 63 46.64 -17.36 18.65
CA ALA A 63 46.24 -16.07 18.11
C ALA A 63 47.48 -15.32 17.59
N SER A 64 47.59 -15.17 16.27
CA SER A 64 48.61 -14.32 15.65
C SER A 64 48.09 -12.90 15.49
N GLN A 65 48.94 -11.90 15.74
CA GLN A 65 48.58 -10.48 15.68
C GLN A 65 49.56 -9.68 14.83
N PHE A 66 49.03 -8.68 14.13
CA PHE A 66 49.79 -7.63 13.45
C PHE A 66 49.32 -6.29 14.00
N LEU A 67 50.22 -5.56 14.66
CA LEU A 67 49.92 -4.30 15.33
C LEU A 67 50.75 -3.19 14.69
N VAL A 68 50.12 -2.06 14.41
CA VAL A 68 50.78 -0.88 13.84
C VAL A 68 50.38 0.34 14.66
N ALA A 69 51.37 1.08 15.15
CA ALA A 69 51.20 2.40 15.73
C ALA A 69 51.76 3.41 14.73
N ALA A 70 50.89 4.14 14.04
CA ALA A 70 51.30 5.16 13.06
C ALA A 70 50.16 6.15 12.81
N ASP A 71 50.49 7.40 12.48
CA ASP A 71 49.50 8.43 12.12
C ASP A 71 48.77 8.12 10.80
N ARG A 72 49.44 7.39 9.89
CA ARG A 72 48.91 7.02 8.58
C ARG A 72 49.49 5.70 8.08
N ILE A 73 48.62 4.79 7.63
CA ILE A 73 48.97 3.53 6.96
C ILE A 73 48.38 3.58 5.55
N ALA A 74 49.15 3.27 4.51
CA ALA A 74 48.67 3.27 3.13
C ALA A 74 49.21 2.07 2.34
N PHE A 75 48.34 1.37 1.62
CA PHE A 75 48.75 0.32 0.68
C PHE A 75 48.86 0.91 -0.73
N ILE A 76 50.09 1.00 -1.22
CA ILE A 76 50.44 1.63 -2.50
C ILE A 76 50.94 0.54 -3.45
N ASN A 77 50.41 0.52 -4.68
CA ASN A 77 50.98 -0.28 -5.75
C ASN A 77 51.87 0.59 -6.66
N PRO A 78 53.21 0.51 -6.53
CA PRO A 78 54.11 1.36 -7.30
C PRO A 78 54.18 1.02 -8.80
N GLN A 79 53.69 -0.16 -9.22
CA GLN A 79 53.84 -0.62 -10.61
C GLN A 79 52.81 -0.05 -11.59
N ASN A 80 51.67 0.43 -11.11
CA ASN A 80 50.56 0.87 -11.98
C ASN A 80 50.59 2.36 -12.32
N GLY A 81 51.61 3.12 -11.90
CA GLY A 81 51.67 4.58 -12.06
C GLY A 81 50.55 5.35 -11.34
N ASN A 82 49.67 4.64 -10.63
CA ASN A 82 48.53 5.19 -9.92
C ASN A 82 48.97 5.65 -8.53
N GLN A 83 49.02 6.97 -8.33
CA GLN A 83 49.50 7.59 -7.09
C GLN A 83 48.48 7.54 -5.94
N ILE A 84 47.26 7.08 -6.22
CA ILE A 84 46.17 7.02 -5.24
C ILE A 84 46.25 5.65 -4.53
N PRO A 85 46.57 5.60 -3.22
CA PRO A 85 46.61 4.33 -2.49
C PRO A 85 45.23 3.66 -2.49
N GLY A 86 45.18 2.33 -2.61
CA GLY A 86 43.91 1.59 -2.63
C GLY A 86 43.22 1.51 -1.26
N PHE A 87 44.00 1.71 -0.19
CA PHE A 87 43.58 1.73 1.20
C PHE A 87 44.45 2.73 1.96
N VAL A 88 43.83 3.59 2.75
CA VAL A 88 44.52 4.49 3.68
C VAL A 88 43.78 4.47 5.01
N MET A 89 44.48 4.17 6.11
CA MET A 89 44.02 4.46 7.47
C MET A 89 44.74 5.73 7.93
N GLN A 90 43.98 6.73 8.37
CA GLN A 90 44.54 7.98 8.88
C GLN A 90 43.60 8.55 9.95
N GLY A 91 44.14 8.82 11.14
CA GLY A 91 43.31 9.07 12.32
C GLY A 91 42.32 7.93 12.53
N ASP A 92 41.04 8.27 12.72
CA ASP A 92 39.96 7.30 12.96
C ASP A 92 39.20 6.88 11.67
N GLN A 93 39.76 7.15 10.49
CA GLN A 93 39.09 6.92 9.21
C GLN A 93 39.86 5.96 8.30
N ILE A 94 39.12 5.17 7.53
CA ILE A 94 39.62 4.32 6.46
C ILE A 94 39.07 4.84 5.12
N PHE A 95 39.96 5.07 4.16
CA PHE A 95 39.62 5.46 2.79
C PHE A 95 39.92 4.29 1.85
N MET A 96 38.94 3.93 1.02
CA MET A 96 39.06 2.86 0.02
C MET A 96 38.42 3.34 -1.29
N ASN A 97 39.07 3.03 -2.42
CA ASN A 97 38.51 3.36 -3.74
C ASN A 97 37.39 2.40 -4.14
N GLU A 98 37.63 1.10 -3.97
CA GLU A 98 36.68 0.02 -4.27
C GLU A 98 36.83 -1.09 -3.21
N ALA A 99 35.72 -1.73 -2.84
CA ALA A 99 35.72 -2.82 -1.87
C ALA A 99 34.79 -3.94 -2.32
N PHE A 100 35.30 -5.17 -2.32
CA PHE A 100 34.51 -6.39 -2.47
C PHE A 100 34.45 -7.11 -1.13
N LEU A 101 33.28 -7.13 -0.51
CA LEU A 101 33.08 -7.65 0.84
C LEU A 101 32.14 -8.86 0.79
N LYS A 102 32.48 -9.93 1.52
CA LYS A 102 31.56 -11.07 1.69
C LYS A 102 30.34 -10.66 2.53
N TYR A 103 30.57 -9.93 3.62
CA TYR A 103 29.55 -9.35 4.49
C TYR A 103 30.04 -8.00 5.02
N LEU A 104 29.13 -7.03 5.15
CA LEU A 104 29.37 -5.77 5.83
C LEU A 104 28.52 -5.75 7.10
N SER A 105 29.18 -5.74 8.27
CA SER A 105 28.52 -5.50 9.56
C SER A 105 28.87 -4.09 10.01
N ALA A 106 27.89 -3.20 10.02
CA ALA A 106 28.08 -1.81 10.40
C ALA A 106 26.89 -1.31 11.21
N PRO A 107 27.10 -0.59 12.33
CA PRO A 107 26.01 0.00 13.12
C PRO A 107 25.33 1.15 12.35
N THR A 108 26.07 1.82 11.45
CA THR A 108 25.53 2.85 10.55
C THR A 108 26.19 2.79 9.19
N ILE A 109 25.46 3.18 8.14
CA ILE A 109 25.99 3.42 6.80
C ILE A 109 25.43 4.76 6.35
N THR A 110 26.26 5.70 5.90
CA THR A 110 25.79 7.01 5.43
C THR A 110 26.55 7.39 4.17
N SER A 111 25.84 7.70 3.08
CA SER A 111 26.45 8.23 1.86
C SER A 111 26.98 9.65 2.07
N GLY A 112 27.90 10.10 1.23
CA GLY A 112 28.28 11.52 1.18
C GLY A 112 27.11 12.46 0.87
N GLY A 113 27.35 13.77 1.05
CA GLY A 113 26.36 14.85 0.85
C GLY A 113 25.61 15.26 2.12
N ASN A 114 25.02 16.45 2.12
CA ASN A 114 24.24 16.97 3.25
C ASN A 114 22.92 17.59 2.76
N PRO A 115 21.74 16.96 2.99
CA PRO A 115 21.56 15.68 3.68
C PRO A 115 21.92 14.47 2.80
N PRO A 116 22.36 13.34 3.40
CA PRO A 116 22.75 12.13 2.66
C PRO A 116 21.61 11.60 1.78
N ALA A 117 21.96 11.02 0.64
CA ALA A 117 20.99 10.38 -0.26
C ALA A 117 20.61 8.97 0.22
N PHE A 118 21.52 8.30 0.92
CA PHE A 118 21.33 6.97 1.50
C PHE A 118 21.86 6.92 2.94
N SER A 119 21.08 6.37 3.87
CA SER A 119 21.54 6.12 5.24
C SER A 119 20.85 4.93 5.91
N LEU A 120 21.60 4.16 6.69
CA LEU A 120 21.15 3.14 7.64
C LEU A 120 21.59 3.56 9.05
N THR A 121 20.65 3.65 9.99
CA THR A 121 20.91 4.02 11.39
C THR A 121 20.94 2.77 12.30
N PRO A 122 21.46 2.87 13.54
CA PRO A 122 21.60 1.69 14.42
C PRO A 122 20.26 1.06 14.84
N ASP A 123 19.18 1.86 14.85
CA ASP A 123 17.80 1.39 15.07
C ASP A 123 17.17 0.73 13.82
N GLY A 124 17.93 0.58 12.73
CA GLY A 124 17.52 -0.14 11.53
C GLY A 124 16.74 0.70 10.51
N ARG A 125 16.66 2.03 10.68
CA ARG A 125 15.98 2.90 9.73
C ARG A 125 16.82 3.07 8.47
N LEU A 126 16.25 2.68 7.33
CA LEU A 126 16.78 2.94 6.00
C LEU A 126 16.14 4.21 5.42
N ALA A 127 16.95 5.15 4.94
CA ALA A 127 16.51 6.27 4.11
C ALA A 127 17.23 6.22 2.77
N ALA A 128 16.47 6.34 1.68
CA ALA A 128 16.99 6.37 0.31
C ALA A 128 16.19 7.39 -0.52
N LYS A 129 16.89 8.27 -1.24
CA LYS A 129 16.29 9.18 -2.22
C LYS A 129 16.42 8.57 -3.62
N ASN A 130 15.38 8.72 -4.45
CA ASN A 130 15.35 8.22 -5.83
C ASN A 130 15.63 6.71 -5.93
N ALA A 131 15.05 5.93 -5.01
CA ALA A 131 15.19 4.47 -5.05
C ALA A 131 14.43 3.88 -6.23
N ASP A 132 15.10 3.03 -7.02
CA ASP A 132 14.51 2.20 -8.06
C ASP A 132 14.54 0.73 -7.58
N ILE A 133 13.35 0.15 -7.37
CA ILE A 133 13.18 -1.20 -6.82
C ILE A 133 12.39 -2.02 -7.83
N SER A 134 13.10 -2.85 -8.60
CA SER A 134 12.52 -3.74 -9.61
C SER A 134 11.99 -5.07 -9.06
N GLY A 135 12.16 -5.31 -7.76
CA GLY A 135 11.75 -6.53 -7.08
C GLY A 135 10.48 -6.38 -6.24
N HIS A 136 10.12 -7.46 -5.55
CA HIS A 136 8.99 -7.47 -4.62
C HIS A 136 9.34 -6.73 -3.31
N ILE A 137 8.45 -5.84 -2.88
CA ILE A 137 8.52 -5.18 -1.57
C ILE A 137 7.46 -5.82 -0.66
N ASN A 138 7.91 -6.54 0.37
CA ASN A 138 7.04 -7.00 1.44
C ASN A 138 7.11 -6.00 2.61
N ALA A 139 6.02 -5.31 2.88
CA ALA A 139 5.91 -4.36 3.97
C ALA A 139 4.70 -4.71 4.84
N THR A 140 4.91 -4.81 6.14
CA THR A 140 3.83 -5.00 7.13
C THR A 140 3.10 -3.70 7.44
N SER A 141 3.76 -2.55 7.19
CA SER A 141 3.21 -1.21 7.34
C SER A 141 4.00 -0.21 6.49
N GLY A 142 3.40 0.93 6.16
CA GLY A 142 4.05 2.00 5.42
C GLY A 142 3.11 3.17 5.13
N ALA A 143 3.68 4.30 4.76
CA ALA A 143 2.95 5.46 4.26
C ALA A 143 3.55 5.87 2.91
N LEU A 144 2.70 6.11 1.93
CA LEU A 144 3.08 6.52 0.58
C LEU A 144 2.31 7.80 0.22
N ASN A 145 2.98 8.75 -0.42
CA ASN A 145 2.38 10.01 -0.84
C ASN A 145 2.56 10.18 -2.35
N ASN A 146 1.56 10.76 -3.02
CA ASN A 146 1.56 10.97 -4.47
C ASN A 146 1.84 9.67 -5.26
N VAL A 147 1.14 8.61 -4.85
CA VAL A 147 1.31 7.29 -5.45
C VAL A 147 0.57 7.22 -6.76
N VAL A 148 1.32 6.83 -7.79
CA VAL A 148 0.75 6.37 -9.05
C VAL A 148 0.83 4.85 -9.03
N ILE A 149 -0.32 4.20 -8.89
CA ILE A 149 -0.44 2.78 -9.15
C ILE A 149 -0.67 2.65 -10.65
N ALA A 150 0.40 2.24 -11.35
CA ALA A 150 0.41 2.21 -12.81
C ALA A 150 -0.50 1.12 -13.39
N GLU A 151 -0.64 0.01 -12.67
CA GLU A 151 -1.45 -1.14 -13.06
C GLU A 151 -2.52 -1.42 -11.98
N ASP A 152 -2.83 -2.69 -11.73
CA ASP A 152 -3.90 -3.07 -10.83
C ASP A 152 -3.52 -2.96 -9.35
N CYS A 153 -4.53 -2.65 -8.55
CA CYS A 153 -4.44 -2.69 -7.10
C CYS A 153 -5.43 -3.73 -6.57
N THR A 154 -4.94 -4.91 -6.22
CA THR A 154 -5.75 -5.88 -5.48
C THR A 154 -5.65 -5.58 -4.00
N ILE A 155 -6.77 -5.17 -3.43
CA ILE A 155 -6.88 -4.89 -2.00
C ILE A 155 -7.73 -6.01 -1.40
N HIS A 156 -7.05 -7.07 -0.98
CA HIS A 156 -7.68 -8.15 -0.20
C HIS A 156 -8.19 -7.64 1.16
N GLY A 157 -7.55 -6.59 1.67
CA GLY A 157 -7.95 -5.89 2.88
C GLY A 157 -8.93 -4.76 2.56
N THR A 158 -8.64 -3.58 3.11
CA THR A 158 -9.54 -2.42 3.01
C THR A 158 -8.90 -1.30 2.21
N LEU A 159 -9.61 -0.79 1.19
CA LEU A 159 -9.26 0.44 0.45
C LEU A 159 -9.92 1.64 1.11
N ARG A 160 -9.11 2.61 1.53
CA ARG A 160 -9.59 3.91 1.99
C ARG A 160 -9.16 4.99 0.99
N ALA A 161 -10.13 5.68 0.37
CA ALA A 161 -9.90 6.77 -0.58
C ALA A 161 -10.74 8.01 -0.21
N GLU A 162 -10.10 9.18 -0.08
CA GLU A 162 -10.75 10.41 0.42
C GLU A 162 -11.54 11.17 -0.66
N ARG A 163 -11.20 11.00 -1.93
CA ARG A 163 -11.92 11.56 -3.08
C ARG A 163 -11.75 10.61 -4.24
N ILE A 164 -12.81 9.86 -4.51
CA ILE A 164 -13.00 9.27 -5.82
C ILE A 164 -13.57 10.40 -6.64
N LEU A 165 -12.77 10.97 -7.54
CA LEU A 165 -13.34 11.80 -8.59
C LEU A 165 -14.15 10.88 -9.49
N GLY A 166 -15.43 10.71 -9.14
CA GLY A 166 -16.30 9.65 -9.62
C GLY A 166 -17.27 9.17 -8.51
N ASP A 167 -18.56 8.99 -8.78
CA ASP A 167 -19.40 8.05 -8.03
C ASP A 167 -19.55 6.82 -8.90
N ILE A 168 -19.79 5.68 -8.27
CA ILE A 168 -19.84 4.44 -9.02
C ILE A 168 -21.31 4.07 -9.24
N VAL A 169 -22.03 3.70 -8.19
CA VAL A 169 -23.45 3.29 -8.26
C VAL A 169 -24.13 3.52 -6.91
N LYS A 170 -25.43 3.86 -6.91
CA LYS A 170 -26.34 3.77 -5.76
C LYS A 170 -27.59 3.01 -6.19
N ALA A 171 -28.14 2.11 -5.38
CA ALA A 171 -29.28 1.26 -5.74
C ALA A 171 -30.31 1.14 -4.61
N VAL A 172 -31.59 0.96 -4.93
CA VAL A 172 -32.73 0.71 -4.04
C VAL A 172 -33.58 -0.43 -4.58
N GLY A 173 -34.10 -1.28 -3.71
CA GLY A 173 -35.05 -2.34 -4.01
C GLY A 173 -36.29 -2.25 -3.10
N LYS A 174 -37.52 -2.45 -3.60
CA LYS A 174 -38.74 -2.42 -2.78
C LYS A 174 -39.88 -3.27 -3.34
N GLU A 175 -40.42 -4.16 -2.52
CA GLU A 175 -41.67 -4.86 -2.82
C GLU A 175 -42.85 -3.87 -2.94
N PHE A 176 -43.68 -4.07 -3.96
CA PHE A 176 -44.91 -3.32 -4.14
C PHE A 176 -45.97 -3.64 -3.07
N PRO A 177 -46.88 -2.71 -2.74
CA PRO A 177 -47.95 -2.99 -1.80
C PRO A 177 -48.85 -4.13 -2.30
N TYR A 178 -49.09 -5.10 -1.43
CA TYR A 178 -50.05 -6.17 -1.66
C TYR A 178 -51.20 -6.05 -0.67
N PHE A 179 -52.41 -6.27 -1.17
CA PHE A 179 -53.49 -6.68 -0.30
C PHE A 179 -53.20 -8.07 0.26
N ARG A 180 -53.39 -8.20 1.56
CA ARG A 180 -53.28 -9.46 2.28
C ARG A 180 -54.63 -9.79 2.88
N GLU A 181 -54.99 -11.06 2.76
CA GLU A 181 -56.19 -11.55 3.39
C GLU A 181 -56.09 -11.40 4.92
N PRO A 182 -57.05 -10.72 5.59
CA PRO A 182 -56.94 -10.41 7.02
C PRO A 182 -56.87 -11.64 7.94
N SER A 183 -57.49 -12.75 7.53
CA SER A 183 -57.58 -13.98 8.33
C SER A 183 -56.34 -14.87 8.21
N THR A 184 -55.72 -14.93 7.03
CA THR A 184 -54.61 -15.85 6.73
C THR A 184 -53.28 -15.14 6.55
N GLY A 185 -53.28 -13.83 6.33
CA GLY A 185 -52.11 -13.04 5.96
C GLY A 185 -51.57 -13.32 4.56
N ALA A 186 -52.25 -14.18 3.78
CA ALA A 186 -51.83 -14.58 2.45
C ALA A 186 -51.82 -13.38 1.51
N LYS A 187 -50.73 -13.21 0.76
CA LYS A 187 -50.65 -12.22 -0.33
C LYS A 187 -51.66 -12.62 -1.40
N ARG A 188 -52.54 -11.68 -1.78
CA ARG A 188 -53.54 -11.92 -2.82
C ARG A 188 -53.19 -11.16 -4.08
N TYR A 189 -53.15 -9.83 -4.02
CA TYR A 189 -52.96 -9.04 -5.22
C TYR A 189 -52.22 -7.73 -4.92
N ALA A 190 -51.47 -7.26 -5.91
CA ALA A 190 -50.74 -6.01 -5.83
C ALA A 190 -51.71 -4.83 -5.90
N SER A 191 -51.72 -3.98 -4.88
CA SER A 191 -52.56 -2.79 -4.85
C SER A 191 -51.98 -1.74 -3.90
N GLY A 192 -51.66 -0.58 -4.45
CA GLY A 192 -51.13 0.56 -3.71
C GLY A 192 -50.09 1.33 -4.51
N THR A 193 -49.34 2.21 -3.84
CA THR A 193 -48.40 3.11 -4.51
C THR A 193 -47.06 3.15 -3.79
N LEU A 194 -45.97 3.11 -4.56
CA LEU A 194 -44.61 3.45 -4.13
C LEU A 194 -44.25 4.83 -4.68
N THR A 195 -43.53 5.64 -3.92
CA THR A 195 -42.95 6.89 -4.42
C THR A 195 -41.46 6.91 -4.08
N VAL A 196 -40.61 7.15 -5.09
CA VAL A 196 -39.17 7.32 -4.99
C VAL A 196 -38.83 8.75 -5.33
N GLN A 197 -38.28 9.51 -4.39
CA GLN A 197 -37.75 10.83 -4.65
C GLN A 197 -36.23 10.73 -4.74
N ILE A 198 -35.64 11.34 -5.77
CA ILE A 198 -34.21 11.34 -6.07
C ILE A 198 -33.77 12.78 -6.09
N ASP A 199 -32.80 13.08 -5.25
CA ASP A 199 -32.22 14.39 -5.06
C ASP A 199 -30.70 14.24 -5.25
N ASP A 200 -30.08 15.09 -6.07
CA ASP A 200 -28.67 15.05 -6.44
C ASP A 200 -28.10 16.46 -6.53
N ASP A 201 -27.00 16.65 -5.84
CA ASP A 201 -26.34 17.93 -5.58
C ASP A 201 -24.93 18.02 -6.17
N GLN A 202 -24.47 16.96 -6.85
CA GLN A 202 -23.11 16.89 -7.37
C GLN A 202 -22.91 17.80 -8.58
N SER A 203 -21.68 18.30 -8.73
CA SER A 203 -21.28 19.14 -9.88
C SER A 203 -21.24 18.40 -11.23
N PHE A 204 -21.80 17.20 -11.30
CA PHE A 204 -21.85 16.32 -12.46
C PHE A 204 -23.20 15.60 -12.44
N ASP A 205 -23.67 15.18 -13.60
CA ASP A 205 -25.03 14.67 -13.73
C ASP A 205 -25.23 13.31 -13.04
N ARG A 206 -26.49 12.89 -12.91
CA ARG A 206 -26.93 11.52 -12.56
C ARG A 206 -27.82 10.85 -13.60
N GLN A 207 -27.81 9.53 -13.53
CA GLN A 207 -28.70 8.68 -14.30
C GLN A 207 -29.40 7.72 -13.35
N ILE A 208 -30.71 7.65 -13.49
CA ILE A 208 -31.59 6.79 -12.73
C ILE A 208 -31.90 5.60 -13.63
N ILE A 209 -31.75 4.38 -13.14
CA ILE A 209 -31.98 3.14 -13.88
C ILE A 209 -33.01 2.33 -13.08
N ILE A 210 -34.09 1.92 -13.71
CA ILE A 210 -35.12 1.06 -13.13
C ILE A 210 -35.04 -0.26 -13.89
N PRO A 211 -34.45 -1.32 -13.30
CA PRO A 211 -34.55 -2.66 -13.85
C PRO A 211 -36.01 -3.11 -14.03
N PRO A 212 -36.27 -4.09 -14.92
CA PRO A 212 -37.62 -4.51 -15.26
C PRO A 212 -38.46 -4.92 -14.05
N ILE A 213 -39.60 -4.24 -13.91
CA ILE A 213 -40.68 -4.58 -12.99
C ILE A 213 -41.65 -5.44 -13.78
N ASN A 214 -41.70 -6.74 -13.49
CA ASN A 214 -42.59 -7.68 -14.15
C ASN A 214 -43.90 -7.74 -13.38
N PHE A 215 -45.03 -7.59 -14.04
CA PHE A 215 -46.34 -7.66 -13.42
C PHE A 215 -47.33 -8.43 -14.28
N GLN A 216 -48.24 -9.14 -13.63
CA GLN A 216 -49.18 -10.04 -14.27
C GLN A 216 -50.46 -10.18 -13.44
N GLY A 217 -51.60 -10.22 -14.11
CA GLY A 217 -52.84 -10.72 -13.54
C GLY A 217 -52.85 -12.24 -13.42
N SER A 218 -54.04 -12.83 -13.27
CA SER A 218 -54.21 -14.29 -13.19
C SER A 218 -55.23 -14.76 -14.21
N TYR A 219 -54.94 -15.89 -14.85
CA TYR A 219 -55.86 -16.59 -15.73
C TYR A 219 -56.41 -17.83 -15.03
N TYR A 220 -57.73 -17.98 -15.01
CA TYR A 220 -58.41 -19.05 -14.27
C TYR A 220 -59.01 -20.14 -15.16
N GLY A 221 -58.90 -20.02 -16.48
CA GLY A 221 -59.49 -21.00 -17.40
C GLY A 221 -61.01 -20.89 -17.52
N ARG A 222 -61.57 -21.82 -18.30
CA ARG A 222 -62.92 -21.79 -18.86
C ARG A 222 -63.89 -22.54 -17.95
N ASN A 223 -64.84 -21.85 -17.33
CA ASN A 223 -65.90 -22.53 -16.56
C ASN A 223 -67.17 -22.82 -17.36
N ASP A 224 -67.51 -22.07 -18.43
CA ASP A 224 -68.72 -22.39 -19.24
C ASP A 224 -68.95 -21.60 -20.54
N THR A 225 -68.22 -20.53 -20.89
CA THR A 225 -68.07 -20.02 -22.30
C THR A 225 -67.18 -18.79 -22.41
N ASN A 226 -66.92 -18.07 -21.30
CA ASN A 226 -66.00 -16.94 -21.26
C ASN A 226 -64.77 -17.25 -20.43
N ASP A 227 -63.60 -16.87 -20.95
CA ASP A 227 -62.35 -16.86 -20.18
C ASP A 227 -62.46 -15.80 -19.08
N THR A 228 -62.00 -16.14 -17.87
CA THR A 228 -61.99 -15.20 -16.75
C THR A 228 -60.56 -14.87 -16.35
N TRP A 229 -60.26 -13.57 -16.22
CA TRP A 229 -58.95 -13.07 -15.87
C TRP A 229 -59.03 -11.93 -14.87
N ASP A 230 -58.04 -11.88 -13.98
CA ASP A 230 -57.74 -10.67 -13.23
C ASP A 230 -56.72 -9.84 -14.01
N GLU A 231 -56.77 -8.53 -13.86
CA GLU A 231 -55.87 -7.59 -14.53
C GLU A 231 -54.97 -6.92 -13.49
N CYS A 232 -53.68 -6.83 -13.76
CA CYS A 232 -52.70 -6.08 -12.98
C CYS A 232 -52.24 -4.87 -13.79
N THR A 233 -52.41 -3.67 -13.26
CA THR A 233 -52.01 -2.42 -13.92
C THR A 233 -50.89 -1.76 -13.14
N LEU A 234 -49.82 -1.35 -13.83
CA LEU A 234 -48.74 -0.54 -13.29
C LEU A 234 -48.73 0.84 -13.97
N GLU A 235 -48.83 1.90 -13.18
CA GLU A 235 -48.64 3.28 -13.61
C GLU A 235 -47.36 3.86 -13.01
N VAL A 236 -46.57 4.56 -13.83
CA VAL A 236 -45.36 5.26 -13.38
C VAL A 236 -45.45 6.73 -13.74
N ARG A 237 -45.24 7.62 -12.77
CA ARG A 237 -45.23 9.08 -12.94
C ARG A 237 -43.88 9.67 -12.57
N ARG A 238 -43.39 10.66 -13.31
CA ARG A 238 -42.24 11.50 -12.98
C ARG A 238 -42.71 12.93 -12.72
N ASN A 239 -42.43 13.46 -11.55
CA ASN A 239 -42.83 14.80 -11.11
C ASN A 239 -44.34 15.06 -11.33
N GLY A 240 -45.18 14.06 -11.04
CA GLY A 240 -46.64 14.11 -11.25
C GLY A 240 -47.10 13.77 -12.67
N ALA A 241 -46.23 13.88 -13.68
CA ALA A 241 -46.55 13.54 -15.07
C ALA A 241 -46.47 12.03 -15.31
N LEU A 242 -47.50 11.44 -15.92
CA LEU A 242 -47.51 10.02 -16.28
C LEU A 242 -46.47 9.74 -17.38
N ILE A 243 -45.58 8.78 -17.13
CA ILE A 243 -44.54 8.34 -18.07
C ILE A 243 -44.73 6.90 -18.55
N TYR A 244 -45.58 6.11 -17.88
CA TYR A 244 -45.96 4.76 -18.29
C TYR A 244 -47.28 4.32 -17.65
N SER A 245 -48.08 3.55 -18.38
CA SER A 245 -49.23 2.81 -17.88
C SER A 245 -49.40 1.55 -18.72
N GLY A 246 -49.40 0.38 -18.07
CA GLY A 246 -49.54 -0.93 -18.71
C GLY A 246 -50.44 -1.84 -17.90
N THR A 247 -51.19 -2.71 -18.57
CA THR A 247 -52.16 -3.63 -17.96
C THR A 247 -51.94 -5.03 -18.51
N SER A 248 -51.64 -5.97 -17.61
CA SER A 248 -51.45 -7.37 -17.92
C SER A 248 -52.57 -8.24 -17.32
N SER A 249 -53.11 -9.16 -18.12
CA SER A 249 -54.01 -10.22 -17.66
C SER A 249 -53.26 -11.54 -17.50
N SER A 250 -53.20 -12.37 -18.54
CA SER A 250 -52.63 -13.73 -18.49
C SER A 250 -51.17 -13.83 -18.91
N ILE A 251 -50.59 -12.78 -19.50
CA ILE A 251 -49.21 -12.76 -20.01
C ILE A 251 -48.44 -11.65 -19.28
N PRO A 252 -47.30 -11.93 -18.62
CA PRO A 252 -46.53 -10.92 -17.89
C PRO A 252 -46.15 -9.73 -18.77
N GLU A 253 -46.31 -8.52 -18.23
CA GLU A 253 -45.81 -7.27 -18.81
C GLU A 253 -44.64 -6.75 -17.96
N SER A 254 -43.78 -5.93 -18.56
CA SER A 254 -42.56 -5.45 -17.92
C SER A 254 -42.36 -3.96 -18.14
N TYR A 255 -41.99 -3.25 -17.08
CA TYR A 255 -41.56 -1.85 -17.16
C TYR A 255 -40.13 -1.68 -16.64
N GLY A 256 -39.25 -1.11 -17.46
CA GLY A 256 -37.94 -0.64 -17.05
C GLY A 256 -37.66 0.71 -17.72
N ALA A 257 -36.84 1.54 -17.08
CA ALA A 257 -36.54 2.86 -17.61
C ALA A 257 -35.20 3.40 -17.15
N THR A 258 -34.60 4.22 -18.00
CA THR A 258 -33.42 5.00 -17.66
C THR A 258 -33.76 6.48 -17.78
N LEU A 259 -33.54 7.27 -16.72
CA LEU A 259 -33.96 8.66 -16.63
C LEU A 259 -32.78 9.55 -16.28
N ASP A 260 -32.60 10.60 -17.08
CA ASP A 260 -31.60 11.62 -16.84
C ASP A 260 -31.97 12.53 -15.67
N MET A 261 -30.95 12.89 -14.89
CA MET A 261 -31.03 13.87 -13.80
C MET A 261 -29.79 14.78 -13.86
N PRO A 262 -29.84 15.88 -14.64
CA PRO A 262 -28.72 16.81 -14.77
C PRO A 262 -28.32 17.46 -13.45
N ALA A 263 -27.04 17.81 -13.32
CA ALA A 263 -26.52 18.57 -12.18
C ALA A 263 -27.30 19.88 -12.00
N GLY A 264 -27.74 20.16 -10.76
CA GLY A 264 -28.52 21.35 -10.45
C GLY A 264 -29.99 21.32 -10.93
N GLY A 265 -30.49 20.18 -11.39
CA GLY A 265 -31.87 20.02 -11.90
C GLY A 265 -32.98 19.91 -10.85
N GLY A 266 -32.65 19.91 -9.56
CA GLY A 266 -33.62 19.77 -8.45
C GLY A 266 -34.21 18.36 -8.31
N ILE A 267 -35.25 18.24 -7.47
CA ILE A 267 -35.80 16.93 -7.05
C ILE A 267 -36.55 16.24 -8.20
N VAL A 268 -36.27 14.95 -8.38
CA VAL A 268 -37.03 14.03 -9.25
C VAL A 268 -37.91 13.12 -8.39
N THR A 269 -39.24 13.19 -8.53
CA THR A 269 -40.22 12.30 -7.88
C THR A 269 -40.75 11.26 -8.87
N LEU A 270 -40.60 9.97 -8.54
CA LEU A 270 -41.14 8.85 -9.29
C LEU A 270 -42.24 8.16 -8.49
N THR A 271 -43.46 8.07 -9.00
CA THR A 271 -44.59 7.40 -8.35
C THR A 271 -44.97 6.16 -9.15
N PHE A 272 -44.90 4.98 -8.53
CA PHE A 272 -45.28 3.69 -9.10
C PHE A 272 -46.56 3.21 -8.42
N SER A 273 -47.69 3.28 -9.12
CA SER A 273 -49.00 2.84 -8.61
C SER A 273 -49.36 1.52 -9.26
N VAL A 274 -49.57 0.48 -8.44
CA VAL A 274 -50.05 -0.82 -8.90
C VAL A 274 -51.49 -1.01 -8.44
N SER A 275 -52.32 -1.58 -9.30
CA SER A 275 -53.70 -1.91 -8.96
C SER A 275 -54.13 -3.20 -9.63
N THR A 276 -54.97 -3.97 -8.95
CA THR A 276 -55.57 -5.18 -9.50
C THR A 276 -57.06 -5.03 -9.65
N ARG A 277 -57.58 -5.42 -10.82
CA ARG A 277 -59.00 -5.53 -11.11
C ARG A 277 -59.37 -7.00 -11.20
N GLY A 278 -60.29 -7.43 -10.34
CA GLY A 278 -60.76 -8.82 -10.30
C GLY A 278 -61.88 -9.13 -11.29
N ASN A 279 -62.00 -10.40 -11.68
CA ASN A 279 -63.10 -10.95 -12.48
C ASN A 279 -64.46 -11.07 -11.75
N SER A 280 -64.58 -10.49 -10.56
CA SER A 280 -65.78 -10.52 -9.68
C SER A 280 -66.15 -11.87 -9.06
N THR A 281 -65.32 -12.91 -9.21
CA THR A 281 -65.51 -14.22 -8.54
C THR A 281 -64.43 -14.44 -7.47
N GLY A 282 -64.65 -13.87 -6.28
CA GLY A 282 -63.74 -14.02 -5.13
C GLY A 282 -62.60 -12.98 -5.07
N TRP A 283 -61.63 -13.20 -4.17
CA TRP A 283 -60.49 -12.30 -4.01
C TRP A 283 -59.56 -12.41 -5.23
N PRO A 284 -59.24 -11.30 -5.91
CA PRO A 284 -58.38 -11.34 -7.08
C PRO A 284 -56.96 -11.75 -6.74
N ASN A 285 -56.19 -12.10 -7.77
CA ASN A 285 -54.80 -12.50 -7.67
C ASN A 285 -53.96 -11.83 -8.76
N SER A 286 -52.88 -11.20 -8.35
CA SER A 286 -51.88 -10.67 -9.27
C SER A 286 -50.49 -10.79 -8.68
N ARG A 287 -49.49 -10.68 -9.53
CA ARG A 287 -48.08 -10.71 -9.13
C ARG A 287 -47.37 -9.52 -9.76
N ILE A 288 -46.42 -8.99 -9.02
CA ILE A 288 -45.49 -7.96 -9.43
C ILE A 288 -44.15 -8.23 -8.75
N SER A 289 -43.05 -8.13 -9.50
CA SER A 289 -41.70 -8.21 -8.94
C SER A 289 -41.39 -6.95 -8.15
N ASP A 290 -40.39 -7.04 -7.29
CA ASP A 290 -39.91 -5.87 -6.56
C ASP A 290 -39.41 -4.78 -7.53
N LEU A 291 -39.63 -3.52 -7.14
CA LEU A 291 -38.98 -2.38 -7.77
C LEU A 291 -37.49 -2.44 -7.45
N ILE A 292 -36.62 -2.36 -8.46
CA ILE A 292 -35.22 -2.00 -8.26
C ILE A 292 -35.01 -0.64 -8.94
N LEU A 293 -34.19 0.24 -8.38
CA LEU A 293 -33.82 1.51 -8.97
C LEU A 293 -32.38 1.87 -8.60
N MET A 294 -31.56 2.28 -9.56
CA MET A 294 -30.16 2.62 -9.38
C MET A 294 -29.91 4.06 -9.81
N VAL A 295 -29.34 4.88 -8.94
CA VAL A 295 -28.82 6.21 -9.27
C VAL A 295 -27.31 6.07 -9.40
N VAL A 296 -26.82 6.12 -10.62
CA VAL A 296 -25.39 6.05 -10.90
C VAL A 296 -24.87 7.45 -11.11
N LYS A 297 -23.57 7.69 -10.84
CA LYS A 297 -22.95 8.88 -11.40
C LYS A 297 -23.21 8.87 -12.89
N LYS A 298 -23.90 9.88 -13.43
CA LYS A 298 -23.97 10.03 -14.88
C LYS A 298 -22.68 10.69 -15.26
N SER A 299 -21.84 9.84 -15.81
CA SER A 299 -20.46 10.14 -16.09
C SER A 299 -19.69 10.50 -14.82
N THR A 300 -19.09 9.49 -14.20
CA THR A 300 -17.73 9.69 -13.66
C THR A 300 -16.93 10.43 -14.72
N ALA A 301 -16.10 11.38 -14.30
CA ALA A 301 -14.95 11.67 -15.14
C ALA A 301 -14.20 10.33 -15.29
N GLY A 302 -14.39 9.67 -16.44
CA GLY A 302 -13.97 8.30 -16.67
C GLY A 302 -14.99 7.32 -17.30
N ILE A 303 -16.32 7.54 -17.27
CA ILE A 303 -17.33 6.58 -17.83
C ILE A 303 -18.20 7.22 -18.97
N ARG A 304 -18.16 6.66 -20.21
CA ARG A 304 -18.94 7.02 -21.45
C ARG A 304 -19.82 5.84 -21.95
N ILE A 305 -20.95 6.11 -22.61
CA ILE A 305 -21.98 5.12 -23.08
C ILE A 305 -22.52 5.56 -24.48
N SER A 306 -22.61 4.69 -25.51
CA SER A 306 -23.12 4.96 -26.90
C SER A 306 -24.09 3.90 -27.42
#